data_AF-A0A924D0Y6-F1
#
_entry.id   AF-A0A924D0Y6-F1
#
_cell.length_a   1.000
_cell.length_b   1.000
_cell.length_c   1.000
_cell.angle_alpha   90.00
_cell.angle_beta   90.00
_cell.angle_gamma   90.00
#
_symmetry.space_group_name_H-M   'P 1'
#
loop_
_entity.id
_entity.type
_entity.pdbx_description
1 polymer ?
#
loop_
_entity_poly.entity_id
_entity_poly.type
_entity_poly.pdbx_seq_one_letter_code
_entity_poly.pdbx_strand_id
1 'polypeptide(L)'
;MLRQYELVERVKAYDPDADEDLLNRAYVFSMKTHGAQLRASGDPYFSHPIEVAGILTDLKLDDETIATGILHDTIEDTVATQEQIDRLFGTSVGRLVDGVTKLSKIEAQTDSERQAENLR
;
A
#
# COMPACT_ATOMS: atom_id res chain seq x y z
N MET A 1 -13.06 -9.16 -2.72
CA MET A 1 -12.27 -8.06 -2.15
C MET A 1 -12.58 -7.96 -0.67
N LEU A 2 -11.55 -7.97 0.17
CA LEU A 2 -11.68 -7.79 1.62
C LEU A 2 -12.33 -6.45 1.91
N ARG A 3 -13.42 -6.44 2.70
CA ARG A 3 -14.01 -5.19 3.18
C ARG A 3 -13.18 -4.64 4.34
N GLN A 4 -13.28 -3.32 4.55
CA GLN A 4 -12.57 -2.62 5.62
C GLN A 4 -12.68 -3.32 6.97
N TYR A 5 -13.90 -3.65 7.42
CA TYR A 5 -14.10 -4.30 8.72
C TYR A 5 -13.52 -5.73 8.74
N GLU A 6 -13.58 -6.46 7.62
CA GLU A 6 -13.04 -7.83 7.53
C GLU A 6 -11.52 -7.82 7.65
N LEU A 7 -10.85 -6.80 7.10
CA LEU A 7 -9.41 -6.63 7.26
C LEU A 7 -9.05 -6.39 8.72
N VAL A 8 -9.73 -5.43 9.37
CA VAL A 8 -9.49 -5.11 10.79
C VAL A 8 -9.75 -6.32 11.68
N GLU A 9 -10.84 -7.05 11.48
CA GLU A 9 -11.15 -8.26 12.26
C GLU A 9 -10.09 -9.34 12.08
N ARG A 10 -9.55 -9.53 10.87
CA ARG A 10 -8.48 -10.51 10.64
C ARG A 10 -7.19 -10.12 11.32
N VAL A 11 -6.80 -8.84 11.30
CA VAL A 11 -5.61 -8.36 12.02
C VAL A 11 -5.81 -8.57 13.52
N LYS A 12 -6.96 -8.13 14.05
CA LYS A 12 -7.32 -8.28 15.46
C LYS A 12 -7.38 -9.71 15.96
N ALA A 13 -7.66 -10.67 15.08
CA ALA A 13 -7.68 -12.08 15.43
C ALA A 13 -6.29 -12.63 15.83
N TYR A 14 -5.19 -12.05 15.32
CA TYR A 14 -3.83 -12.43 15.73
C TYR A 14 -3.10 -11.37 16.55
N ASP A 15 -3.51 -10.10 16.45
CA ASP A 15 -2.97 -8.98 17.22
C ASP A 15 -4.13 -8.13 17.79
N PRO A 16 -4.62 -8.49 19.00
CA PRO A 16 -5.72 -7.76 19.64
C PRO A 16 -5.43 -6.28 19.95
N ASP A 17 -4.15 -5.91 20.04
CA ASP A 17 -3.70 -4.56 20.41
C ASP A 17 -3.45 -3.67 19.20
N ALA A 18 -3.57 -4.20 17.98
CA ALA A 18 -3.41 -3.45 16.73
C ALA A 18 -4.27 -2.16 16.69
N ASP A 19 -3.73 -1.10 16.10
CA ASP A 19 -4.41 0.18 15.92
C ASP A 19 -5.45 0.09 14.79
N GLU A 20 -6.71 -0.14 15.18
CA GLU A 20 -7.85 -0.20 14.25
C GLU A 20 -8.03 1.12 13.50
N ASP A 21 -7.77 2.25 14.15
CA ASP A 21 -7.94 3.58 13.56
C ASP A 21 -6.86 3.85 12.50
N LEU A 22 -5.63 3.35 12.69
CA LEU A 22 -4.59 3.37 11.66
C LEU A 22 -5.04 2.60 10.40
N LEU A 23 -5.45 1.34 10.56
CA LEU A 23 -5.88 0.49 9.44
C LEU A 23 -7.09 1.09 8.70
N ASN A 24 -8.06 1.59 9.46
CA ASN A 24 -9.26 2.23 8.91
C ASN A 24 -8.93 3.50 8.11
N ARG A 25 -8.07 4.36 8.66
CA ARG A 25 -7.65 5.58 7.96
C ARG A 25 -6.86 5.24 6.69
N ALA A 26 -5.98 4.24 6.73
CA ALA A 26 -5.20 3.82 5.57
C ALA A 26 -6.12 3.31 4.45
N TYR A 27 -7.08 2.44 4.81
CA TYR A 27 -8.07 1.90 3.87
C TYR A 27 -8.88 3.01 3.19
N VAL A 28 -9.44 3.94 3.97
CA VAL A 28 -10.24 5.06 3.44
C VAL A 28 -9.40 5.99 2.59
N PHE A 29 -8.15 6.27 2.99
CA PHE A 29 -7.24 7.10 2.24
C PHE A 29 -6.92 6.46 0.88
N SER A 30 -6.45 5.21 0.86
CA SER A 30 -6.12 4.49 -0.37
C SER A 30 -7.31 4.44 -1.35
N MET A 31 -8.51 4.13 -0.86
CA MET A 31 -9.73 4.18 -1.69
C MET A 31 -10.02 5.57 -2.27
N LYS A 32 -9.89 6.63 -1.47
CA LYS A 32 -10.16 8.00 -1.95
C LYS A 32 -9.12 8.47 -2.95
N THR A 33 -7.86 8.16 -2.68
CA THR A 33 -6.72 8.66 -3.45
C THR A 33 -6.62 7.95 -4.80
N HIS A 34 -6.86 6.63 -4.84
CA HIS A 34 -6.99 5.90 -6.10
C HIS A 34 -8.37 6.12 -6.77
N GLY A 35 -9.43 6.41 -6.01
CA GLY A 35 -10.70 6.93 -6.52
C GLY A 35 -11.26 6.19 -7.75
N ALA A 36 -11.36 6.91 -8.87
CA ALA A 36 -11.85 6.40 -10.16
C ALA A 36 -10.76 5.76 -11.05
N GLN A 37 -9.55 5.58 -10.53
CA GLN A 37 -8.45 4.93 -11.23
C GLN A 37 -8.80 3.47 -11.47
N LEU A 38 -8.59 3.02 -12.71
CA LEU A 38 -8.79 1.65 -13.13
C LEU A 38 -7.44 1.01 -13.45
N ARG A 39 -7.32 -0.29 -13.20
CA ARG A 39 -6.21 -1.11 -13.71
C ARG A 39 -6.39 -1.32 -15.22
N ALA A 40 -5.35 -1.81 -15.89
CA ALA A 40 -5.43 -2.20 -17.30
C ALA A 40 -6.52 -3.25 -17.59
N SER A 41 -6.93 -4.04 -16.59
CA SER A 41 -8.04 -5.00 -16.67
C SER A 41 -9.44 -4.34 -16.66
N GLY A 42 -9.54 -3.07 -16.25
CA GLY A 42 -10.81 -2.36 -16.03
C GLY A 42 -11.32 -2.42 -14.59
N ASP A 43 -10.66 -3.16 -13.69
CA ASP A 43 -11.02 -3.21 -12.27
C ASP A 43 -10.56 -1.95 -11.51
N PRO A 44 -11.25 -1.53 -10.43
CA PRO A 44 -10.81 -0.41 -9.62
C PRO A 44 -9.41 -0.62 -9.04
N TYR A 45 -8.51 0.36 -9.17
CA TYR A 45 -7.11 0.23 -8.75
C TYR A 45 -6.97 -0.08 -7.25
N PHE A 46 -7.84 0.51 -6.42
CA PHE A 46 -7.82 0.31 -4.97
C PHE A 46 -7.98 -1.16 -4.55
N SER A 47 -8.46 -2.04 -5.43
CA SER A 47 -8.52 -3.49 -5.17
C SER A 47 -7.14 -4.08 -4.87
N HIS A 48 -6.10 -3.62 -5.56
CA HIS A 48 -4.73 -4.13 -5.46
C HIS A 48 -4.10 -3.92 -4.09
N PRO A 49 -4.05 -2.69 -3.53
CA PRO A 49 -3.51 -2.49 -2.18
C PRO A 49 -4.24 -3.31 -1.10
N ILE A 50 -5.54 -3.58 -1.29
CA ILE A 50 -6.32 -4.39 -0.35
C ILE A 50 -6.02 -5.89 -0.46
N GLU A 51 -5.72 -6.39 -1.67
CA GLU A 51 -5.24 -7.76 -1.86
C GLU A 51 -3.85 -7.96 -1.24
N VAL A 52 -2.95 -6.99 -1.42
CA VAL A 52 -1.63 -6.97 -0.76
C VAL A 52 -1.80 -7.02 0.76
N ALA A 53 -2.66 -6.17 1.34
CA ALA A 53 -2.95 -6.17 2.76
C ALA A 53 -3.49 -7.53 3.25
N GLY A 54 -4.33 -8.20 2.44
CA GLY A 54 -4.81 -9.55 2.72
C GLY A 54 -3.69 -10.58 2.84
N ILE A 55 -2.70 -10.54 1.94
CA ILE A 55 -1.52 -11.41 2.00
C ILE A 55 -0.70 -11.13 3.26
N LEU A 56 -0.45 -9.85 3.57
CA LEU A 56 0.33 -9.48 4.76
C LEU A 56 -0.38 -9.91 6.06
N THR A 57 -1.72 -9.89 6.06
CA THR A 57 -2.55 -10.39 7.16
C THR A 57 -2.39 -11.91 7.34
N ASP A 58 -2.34 -12.67 6.24
CA ASP A 58 -2.08 -14.13 6.29
C ASP A 58 -0.69 -14.45 6.85
N LEU A 59 0.28 -13.53 6.69
CA LEU A 59 1.62 -13.59 7.29
C LEU A 59 1.67 -13.08 8.74
N LYS A 60 0.56 -12.57 9.29
CA LYS A 60 0.43 -12.04 10.65
C LYS A 60 1.40 -10.91 10.99
N LEU A 61 1.56 -9.96 10.06
CA LEU A 61 2.41 -8.79 10.27
C LEU A 61 1.69 -7.71 11.10
N ASP A 62 2.46 -6.80 11.66
CA ASP A 62 1.98 -5.68 12.48
C ASP A 62 1.14 -4.67 11.68
N ASP A 63 0.35 -3.89 12.38
CA ASP A 63 -0.58 -2.90 11.84
C ASP A 63 0.10 -1.81 10.98
N GLU A 64 1.29 -1.34 11.35
CA GLU A 64 2.07 -0.40 10.54
C GLU A 64 2.50 -1.03 9.21
N THR A 65 2.89 -2.30 9.21
CA THR A 65 3.19 -3.05 7.98
C THR A 65 1.95 -3.25 7.11
N ILE A 66 0.80 -3.62 7.71
CA ILE A 66 -0.47 -3.72 6.96
C ILE A 66 -0.85 -2.36 6.35
N ALA A 67 -0.79 -1.28 7.14
CA ALA A 67 -1.07 0.08 6.68
C ALA A 67 -0.13 0.50 5.55
N THR A 68 1.17 0.17 5.65
CA THR A 68 2.14 0.38 4.56
C THR A 68 1.72 -0.34 3.29
N GLY A 69 1.31 -1.61 3.37
CA GLY A 69 0.81 -2.37 2.22
C GLY A 69 -0.41 -1.72 1.56
N ILE A 70 -1.31 -1.12 2.33
CA ILE A 70 -2.47 -0.38 1.80
C ILE A 70 -2.06 0.93 1.10
N LEU A 71 -0.97 1.55 1.55
CA LEU A 71 -0.53 2.88 1.12
C LEU A 71 0.60 2.87 0.09
N HIS A 72 1.24 1.72 -0.18
CA HIS A 72 2.53 1.65 -0.89
C HIS A 72 2.57 2.36 -2.25
N ASP A 73 1.49 2.26 -3.02
CA ASP A 73 1.39 2.85 -4.36
C ASP A 73 0.80 4.27 -4.35
N THR A 74 0.40 4.80 -3.19
CA THR A 74 -0.29 6.09 -3.15
C THR A 74 0.62 7.24 -3.55
N ILE A 75 1.91 7.22 -3.18
CA ILE A 75 2.85 8.28 -3.59
C ILE A 75 3.23 8.15 -5.07
N GLU A 76 3.28 6.94 -5.60
CA GLU A 76 3.74 6.68 -6.97
C GLU A 76 2.64 6.91 -8.01
N ASP A 77 1.43 6.44 -7.73
CA ASP A 77 0.35 6.37 -8.71
C ASP A 77 -0.71 7.47 -8.55
N THR A 78 -0.54 8.35 -7.57
CA THR A 78 -1.54 9.38 -7.26
C THR A 78 -0.89 10.74 -6.93
N VAL A 79 -1.72 11.69 -6.47
CA VAL A 79 -1.27 13.02 -6.03
C VAL A 79 -0.87 13.07 -4.55
N ALA A 80 -0.87 11.94 -3.83
CA ALA A 80 -0.43 11.89 -2.44
C ALA A 80 1.07 12.23 -2.33
N THR A 81 1.45 12.90 -1.23
CA THR A 81 2.85 13.26 -0.98
C THR A 81 3.36 12.61 0.30
N GLN A 82 4.68 12.49 0.41
CA GLN A 82 5.33 11.96 1.61
C GLN A 82 4.90 12.74 2.87
N GLU A 83 4.83 14.07 2.80
CA GLU A 83 4.43 14.90 3.94
C GLU A 83 2.98 14.64 4.36
N GLN A 84 2.10 14.31 3.41
CA GLN A 84 0.73 13.92 3.72
C GLN A 84 0.70 12.58 4.45
N ILE A 85 1.49 11.60 4.00
CA ILE A 85 1.58 10.29 4.65
C ILE A 85 2.12 10.45 6.09
N ASP A 86 3.23 11.15 6.26
CA ASP A 86 3.85 11.39 7.57
C ASP A 86 2.86 12.06 8.55
N ARG A 87 2.10 13.05 8.07
CA ARG A 87 1.12 13.77 8.88
C ARG A 87 -0.08 12.92 9.30
N LEU A 88 -0.56 12.06 8.41
CA LEU A 88 -1.79 11.30 8.62
C LEU A 88 -1.56 9.97 9.35
N PHE A 89 -0.41 9.34 9.11
CA PHE A 89 -0.11 7.97 9.56
C PHE A 89 1.13 7.87 10.45
N GLY A 90 1.86 8.97 10.63
CA GLY A 90 3.08 9.00 11.41
C GLY A 90 4.33 8.70 10.58
N THR A 91 5.48 9.09 11.13
CA THR A 91 6.77 9.01 10.42
C THR A 91 7.29 7.58 10.25
N SER A 92 6.84 6.64 11.08
CA SER A 92 7.22 5.22 10.94
C SER A 92 6.63 4.63 9.65
N VAL A 93 5.30 4.69 9.51
CA VAL A 93 4.58 4.29 8.29
C VAL A 93 5.08 5.08 7.08
N GLY A 94 5.25 6.40 7.22
CA GLY A 94 5.78 7.23 6.14
C GLY A 94 7.15 6.76 5.64
N ARG A 95 8.08 6.41 6.54
CA ARG A 95 9.39 5.87 6.16
C ARG A 95 9.28 4.51 5.45
N LEU A 96 8.35 3.65 5.88
CA LEU A 96 8.13 2.36 5.23
C LEU A 96 7.58 2.52 3.81
N VAL A 97 6.60 3.42 3.62
CA VAL A 97 6.04 3.76 2.30
C VAL A 97 7.11 4.31 1.37
N ASP A 98 7.90 5.29 1.83
CA ASP A 98 9.04 5.83 1.06
C ASP A 98 10.05 4.74 0.67
N GLY A 99 10.33 3.82 1.61
CA GLY A 99 11.22 2.68 1.39
C GLY A 99 10.76 1.78 0.25
N VAL A 100 9.49 1.37 0.26
CA VAL A 100 8.93 0.49 -0.78
C VAL A 100 8.84 1.21 -2.14
N THR A 101 8.44 2.48 -2.18
CA THR A 101 8.42 3.28 -3.41
C THR A 101 9.81 3.40 -4.03
N LYS A 102 10.85 3.58 -3.22
CA LYS A 102 12.24 3.64 -3.71
C LYS A 102 12.72 2.30 -4.26
N LEU A 103 12.36 1.19 -3.63
CA LEU A 103 12.70 -0.15 -4.12
C LEU A 103 12.06 -0.40 -5.49
N SER A 104 10.78 -0.09 -5.66
CA SER A 104 10.08 -0.22 -6.96
C SER A 104 10.78 0.54 -8.08
N LYS A 105 11.24 1.78 -7.80
CA LYS A 105 11.97 2.61 -8.77
C LYS A 105 13.32 2.02 -9.17
N ILE A 106 14.05 1.40 -8.24
CA ILE A 106 15.33 0.76 -8.53
C ILE A 106 15.11 -0.46 -9.43
N GLU A 107 14.11 -1.29 -9.12
CA GLU A 107 13.79 -2.47 -9.93
C GLU A 107 13.39 -2.08 -11.37
N ALA A 108 12.54 -1.06 -11.52
CA ALA A 108 12.13 -0.55 -12.82
C ALA A 108 13.32 -0.03 -13.68
N GLN A 109 14.31 0.61 -13.05
CA GLN A 109 15.53 1.04 -13.75
C GLN A 109 16.33 -0.15 -14.27
N THR A 110 16.53 -1.18 -13.44
CA THR A 110 17.30 -2.37 -13.85
C THR A 110 16.66 -3.12 -15.02
N ASP A 111 15.32 -3.17 -15.08
CA ASP A 111 14.61 -3.80 -16.19
C ASP A 111 14.71 -2.98 -17.48
N SER A 112 14.68 -1.65 -17.39
CA SER A 112 14.88 -0.76 -18.53
C SER A 112 16.29 -0.91 -19.12
N GLU A 113 17.32 -1.00 -18.28
CA GLU A 113 18.71 -1.21 -18.71
C GLU A 113 18.88 -2.56 -19.44
N ARG A 114 18.33 -3.64 -18.89
CA ARG A 114 18.33 -4.97 -19.54
C ARG A 114 17.63 -4.95 -20.89
N GLN A 115 16.51 -4.24 -21.03
CA GLN A 115 15.81 -4.12 -22.31
C GLN A 115 16.63 -3.33 -23.34
N ALA A 116 17.29 -2.25 -22.93
CA ALA A 116 18.16 -1.46 -23.80
C ALA A 116 19.40 -2.25 -24.27
N GLU A 117 19.94 -3.14 -23.44
CA GLU A 117 21.04 -4.05 -23.82
C GLU A 117 20.60 -5.11 -24.83
N ASN A 118 19.39 -5.67 -24.72
CA ASN A 118 18.87 -6.66 -25.68
C ASN A 118 18.55 -6.08 -27.06
N LEU A 119 18.46 -4.75 -27.20
CA LEU A 119 18.19 -4.03 -28.44
C LEU A 119 19.47 -3.53 -29.16
N ARG A 120 20.67 -3.82 -28.62
CA ARG A 120 21.97 -3.54 -29.24
C ARG A 120 22.54 -4.74 -29.96
#